data_AF-A0A2M8NRV6-F1
#
_entry.id   AF-A0A2M8NRV6-F1
#
_cell.length_a   1.000
_cell.length_b   1.000
_cell.length_c   1.000
_cell.angle_alpha   90.00
_cell.angle_beta   90.00
_cell.angle_gamma   90.00
#
_symmetry.space_group_name_H-M   'P 1'
#
loop_
_entity.id
_entity.type
_entity.pdbx_description
1 polymer ?
#
loop_
_entity_poly.entity_id
_entity_poly.type
_entity_poly.pdbx_seq_one_letter_code
_entity_poly.pdbx_strand_id
1 'polypeptide(L)'
;MNMPTSLAIPERIWIEMHDTAEGDSCDVIVEMEDGAYYTAMFVTMPYLERQMELSYQIGKNLTDVPAVRYAAFETPQIIVPDLELETIEDVIDNLLSLDTFCSIFTKVTEDETEDEQDAPQASRKRATAEVAAVVVTEVLRLTDPTTVA
;
A
#
# COMPACT_ATOMS: atom_id res chain seq x y z
N MET A 1 14.71 -25.20 14.08
CA MET A 1 15.34 -23.87 13.91
C MET A 1 14.41 -22.88 14.57
N ASN A 2 14.82 -22.30 15.69
CA ASN A 2 14.09 -21.21 16.32
C ASN A 2 14.46 -19.92 15.58
N MET A 3 13.48 -19.27 14.96
CA MET A 3 13.48 -17.83 14.84
C MET A 3 12.41 -17.32 15.81
N PRO A 4 12.73 -16.42 16.76
CA PRO A 4 11.68 -15.60 17.33
C PRO A 4 11.20 -14.71 16.18
N THR A 5 10.01 -14.96 15.65
CA THR A 5 9.23 -13.89 15.03
C THR A 5 9.01 -12.90 16.15
N SER A 6 9.93 -11.93 16.26
CA SER A 6 9.60 -10.68 16.94
C SER A 6 8.29 -10.27 16.30
N LEU A 7 7.21 -10.23 17.07
CA LEU A 7 5.97 -9.62 16.59
C LEU A 7 6.42 -8.25 16.09
N ALA A 8 6.42 -8.07 14.77
CA ALA A 8 6.73 -6.79 14.20
C ALA A 8 5.52 -5.93 14.60
N ILE A 9 5.72 -5.06 15.58
CA ILE A 9 4.66 -4.20 16.09
C ILE A 9 4.63 -2.97 15.15
N PRO A 10 3.46 -2.60 14.60
CA PRO A 10 3.29 -1.35 13.91
C PRO A 10 3.60 -0.18 14.85
N GLU A 11 4.55 0.68 14.46
CA GLU A 11 4.82 1.93 15.18
C GLU A 11 3.90 3.05 14.67
N ARG A 12 3.71 3.14 13.35
CA ARG A 12 2.84 4.14 12.71
C ARG A 12 2.17 3.60 11.46
N ILE A 13 0.95 4.09 11.23
CA ILE A 13 0.17 3.82 10.02
C ILE A 13 -0.16 5.16 9.37
N TRP A 14 0.10 5.26 8.07
CA TRP A 14 -0.33 6.38 7.23
C TRP A 14 -1.30 5.89 6.18
N ILE A 15 -2.35 6.68 5.96
CA ILE A 15 -3.38 6.41 4.96
C ILE A 15 -3.37 7.57 3.98
N GLU A 16 -3.30 7.27 2.69
CA GLU A 16 -3.45 8.27 1.64
C GLU A 16 -4.78 9.01 1.77
N MET A 17 -4.71 10.34 1.76
CA MET A 17 -5.90 11.18 1.81
C MET A 17 -6.36 11.54 0.41
N HIS A 18 -7.60 11.19 0.07
CA HIS A 18 -8.26 11.69 -1.13
C HIS A 18 -9.08 12.95 -0.80
N ASP A 19 -8.97 13.98 -1.64
CA ASP A 19 -9.82 15.18 -1.61
C ASP A 19 -11.26 14.79 -2.00
N THR A 20 -12.02 14.32 -1.01
CA THR A 20 -13.49 14.15 -0.94
C THR A 20 -14.26 14.15 -2.28
N ALA A 21 -14.44 12.95 -2.86
CA ALA A 21 -15.60 12.52 -3.68
C ALA A 21 -15.44 11.07 -4.19
N GLU A 22 -14.20 10.59 -4.31
CA GLU A 22 -13.85 9.32 -4.99
C GLU A 22 -13.04 8.35 -4.11
N GLY A 23 -13.02 8.55 -2.78
CA GLY A 23 -12.18 7.80 -1.85
C GLY A 23 -12.74 6.41 -1.55
N ASP A 24 -12.60 5.49 -2.49
CA ASP A 24 -13.03 4.11 -2.34
C ASP A 24 -11.88 3.11 -2.57
N SER A 25 -10.69 3.65 -2.79
CA SER A 25 -9.37 3.06 -2.56
C SER A 25 -8.53 3.99 -1.69
N CYS A 26 -7.48 3.48 -1.04
CA CYS A 26 -6.39 4.28 -0.48
C CYS A 26 -5.11 3.44 -0.40
N ASP A 27 -3.96 4.09 -0.53
CA ASP A 27 -2.69 3.48 -0.17
C ASP A 27 -2.44 3.58 1.33
N VAL A 28 -2.03 2.46 1.93
CA VAL A 28 -1.67 2.38 3.35
C VAL A 28 -0.19 2.07 3.46
N ILE A 29 0.50 2.83 4.32
CA ILE A 29 1.91 2.63 4.66
C ILE A 29 1.99 2.32 6.14
N VAL A 30 2.76 1.29 6.50
CA VAL A 30 3.00 0.89 7.89
C VAL A 30 4.50 0.96 8.16
N GLU A 31 4.90 1.73 9.17
CA GLU A 31 6.23 1.69 9.78
C GLU A 31 6.20 0.69 10.94
N MET A 32 7.10 -0.28 10.92
CA MET A 32 7.30 -1.21 12.02
C MET A 32 8.35 -0.67 12.99
N GLU A 33 8.37 -1.15 14.23
CA GLU A 33 9.36 -0.75 15.25
C GLU A 33 10.84 -0.96 14.84
N ASP A 34 11.12 -1.83 13.88
CA ASP A 34 12.48 -2.05 13.34
C ASP A 34 12.88 -1.03 12.26
N GLY A 35 11.99 -0.07 11.96
CA GLY A 35 12.15 0.96 10.93
C GLY A 35 11.85 0.47 9.51
N ALA A 36 11.34 -0.77 9.34
CA ALA A 36 10.91 -1.25 8.04
C ALA A 36 9.56 -0.63 7.65
N TYR A 37 9.45 -0.21 6.40
CA TYR A 37 8.21 0.28 5.82
C TYR A 37 7.56 -0.78 4.95
N TYR A 38 6.25 -0.87 5.02
CA TYR A 38 5.41 -1.78 4.26
C TYR A 38 4.26 -1.00 3.64
N THR A 39 3.81 -1.40 2.45
CA THR A 39 2.67 -0.77 1.77
C THR A 39 1.72 -1.79 1.16
N ALA A 40 0.44 -1.47 1.17
CA ALA A 40 -0.61 -2.19 0.48
C ALA A 40 -1.74 -1.22 0.11
N MET A 41 -2.45 -1.55 -0.97
CA MET A 41 -3.64 -0.81 -1.39
C MET A 41 -4.89 -1.41 -0.76
N PHE A 42 -5.69 -0.59 -0.10
CA PHE A 42 -7.00 -0.93 0.40
C PHE A 42 -8.07 -0.43 -0.57
N VAL A 43 -9.09 -1.24 -0.81
CA VAL A 43 -10.17 -0.93 -1.75
C VAL A 43 -11.51 -1.38 -1.19
N THR A 44 -12.57 -0.71 -1.60
CA THR A 44 -13.94 -1.07 -1.25
C THR A 44 -14.63 -1.80 -2.40
N MET A 45 -15.80 -2.38 -2.14
CA MET A 45 -16.61 -3.01 -3.19
C MET A 45 -16.96 -2.05 -4.35
N PRO A 46 -17.36 -0.78 -4.10
CA PRO A 46 -17.54 0.21 -5.17
C PRO A 46 -16.33 0.38 -6.10
N TYR A 47 -15.11 0.22 -5.60
CA TYR A 47 -13.89 0.34 -6.41
C TYR A 47 -13.85 -0.78 -7.43
N LEU A 48 -14.07 -2.02 -6.97
CA LEU A 48 -14.09 -3.21 -7.83
C LEU A 48 -15.17 -3.09 -8.90
N GLU A 49 -16.38 -2.65 -8.53
CA GLU A 49 -17.48 -2.45 -9.47
C GLU A 49 -17.12 -1.43 -10.57
N ARG A 50 -16.46 -0.32 -10.20
CA ARG A 50 -15.98 0.66 -11.18
C ARG A 50 -14.87 0.11 -12.07
N GLN A 51 -13.90 -0.61 -11.51
CA GLN A 51 -12.86 -1.26 -12.31
C GLN A 51 -13.46 -2.26 -13.32
N MET A 52 -14.47 -3.03 -12.89
CA MET A 52 -15.19 -3.96 -13.76
C MET A 52 -15.95 -3.24 -14.87
N GLU A 53 -16.61 -2.12 -14.56
CA GLU A 53 -17.31 -1.32 -15.55
C GLU A 53 -16.33 -0.68 -16.54
N LEU A 54 -15.19 -0.15 -16.08
CA LEU A 54 -14.14 0.41 -16.93
C LEU A 54 -13.64 -0.61 -17.96
N SER A 55 -13.31 -1.83 -17.54
CA SER A 55 -12.91 -2.92 -18.45
C SER A 55 -13.95 -3.21 -19.51
N TYR A 56 -15.24 -3.22 -19.14
CA TYR A 56 -16.33 -3.42 -20.08
C TYR A 56 -16.47 -2.25 -21.07
N GLN A 57 -16.35 -1.01 -20.59
CA GLN A 57 -16.45 0.21 -21.41
C GLN A 57 -15.29 0.35 -22.39
N ILE A 58 -14.11 -0.19 -22.07
CA ILE A 58 -13.00 -0.31 -23.00
C ILE A 58 -13.30 -1.43 -24.01
N GLY A 59 -13.67 -2.61 -23.52
CA GLY A 59 -13.91 -3.81 -24.33
C GLY A 59 -15.01 -3.66 -25.38
N LYS A 60 -16.08 -2.90 -25.11
CA LYS A 60 -17.17 -2.67 -26.08
C LYS A 60 -16.73 -1.99 -27.38
N ASN A 61 -15.57 -1.34 -27.39
CA ASN A 61 -15.04 -0.65 -28.58
C ASN A 61 -14.13 -1.55 -29.42
N LEU A 62 -13.84 -2.77 -28.97
CA LEU A 62 -12.99 -3.73 -29.66
C LEU A 62 -13.85 -4.72 -30.44
N THR A 63 -13.63 -4.81 -31.76
CA THR A 63 -14.51 -5.56 -32.67
C THR A 63 -14.35 -7.08 -32.58
N ASP A 64 -13.18 -7.55 -32.13
CA ASP A 64 -12.80 -8.97 -32.20
C ASP A 64 -12.77 -9.69 -30.83
N VAL A 65 -13.23 -9.03 -29.75
CA VAL A 65 -13.26 -9.60 -28.40
C VAL A 65 -14.60 -9.34 -27.72
N PRO A 66 -15.12 -10.31 -26.94
CA PRO A 66 -16.34 -10.10 -26.18
C PRO A 66 -16.11 -9.08 -25.05
N ALA A 67 -17.00 -8.09 -24.96
CA ALA A 67 -16.98 -7.14 -23.84
C ALA A 67 -17.48 -7.82 -22.57
N VAL A 68 -16.58 -8.01 -21.59
CA VAL A 68 -16.88 -8.65 -20.30
C VAL A 68 -16.47 -7.71 -19.17
N ARG A 69 -17.25 -7.71 -18.10
CA ARG A 69 -16.91 -7.01 -16.85
C ARG A 69 -15.94 -7.86 -16.05
N TYR A 70 -14.75 -7.35 -15.82
CA TYR A 70 -13.74 -7.98 -14.98
C TYR A 70 -12.81 -6.91 -14.41
N ALA A 71 -12.23 -7.18 -13.25
CA ALA A 71 -11.14 -6.39 -12.70
C ALA A 71 -9.92 -7.29 -12.59
N ALA A 72 -8.79 -6.81 -13.10
CA ALA A 72 -7.51 -7.50 -13.00
C ALA A 72 -6.65 -6.75 -11.97
N PHE A 73 -6.10 -7.48 -11.02
CA PHE A 73 -5.29 -6.91 -9.94
C PHE A 73 -3.87 -7.45 -10.07
N GLU A 74 -2.92 -6.54 -10.30
CA GLU A 74 -1.50 -6.89 -10.46
C GLU A 74 -0.80 -7.01 -9.09
N THR A 75 -1.26 -6.24 -8.10
CA THR A 75 -0.80 -6.30 -6.71
C THR A 75 -1.89 -6.87 -5.81
N PRO A 76 -1.53 -7.50 -4.66
CA PRO A 76 -2.52 -7.85 -3.64
C PRO A 76 -3.27 -6.60 -3.17
N GLN A 77 -4.59 -6.61 -3.33
CA GLN A 77 -5.47 -5.55 -2.84
C GLN A 77 -6.25 -6.10 -1.65
N ILE A 78 -6.35 -5.29 -0.61
CA ILE A 78 -7.12 -5.64 0.58
C ILE A 78 -8.51 -5.04 0.42
N ILE A 79 -9.52 -5.91 0.30
CA ILE A 79 -10.90 -5.49 0.12
C ILE A 79 -11.56 -5.34 1.49
N VAL A 80 -12.08 -4.14 1.77
CA VAL A 80 -12.72 -3.77 3.04
C VAL A 80 -14.10 -3.15 2.82
N PRO A 81 -15.00 -3.18 3.82
CA PRO A 81 -16.32 -2.56 3.70
C PRO A 81 -16.26 -1.03 3.54
N ASP A 82 -15.29 -0.40 4.19
CA ASP A 82 -15.04 1.04 4.23
C ASP A 82 -13.55 1.31 4.50
N LEU A 83 -13.12 2.54 4.27
CA LEU A 83 -11.73 2.98 4.45
C LEU A 83 -11.55 3.79 5.74
N GLU A 84 -12.38 3.54 6.75
CA GLU A 84 -12.21 4.15 8.06
C GLU A 84 -10.92 3.62 8.71
N LEU A 85 -10.23 4.49 9.47
CA LEU A 85 -8.96 4.15 10.12
C LEU A 85 -9.08 2.91 11.01
N GLU A 86 -10.17 2.81 11.80
CA GLU A 86 -10.44 1.68 12.68
C GLU A 86 -10.50 0.35 11.91
N THR A 87 -11.20 0.34 10.77
CA THR A 87 -11.30 -0.85 9.89
C THR A 87 -9.92 -1.26 9.37
N ILE A 88 -9.08 -0.29 8.98
CA ILE A 88 -7.73 -0.55 8.45
C ILE A 88 -6.80 -1.08 9.55
N GLU A 89 -6.81 -0.47 10.73
CA GLU A 89 -6.04 -0.91 11.90
C GLU A 89 -6.42 -2.34 12.32
N ASP A 90 -7.73 -2.63 12.44
CA ASP A 90 -8.23 -3.97 12.77
C ASP A 90 -7.77 -5.02 11.74
N VAL A 91 -7.75 -4.67 10.44
CA VAL A 91 -7.28 -5.58 9.39
C VAL A 91 -5.78 -5.82 9.52
N ILE A 92 -4.98 -4.79 9.78
CA ILE A 92 -3.53 -4.94 10.01
C ILE A 92 -3.25 -5.84 11.20
N ASP A 93 -3.91 -5.61 12.33
CA ASP A 93 -3.77 -6.42 13.54
C ASP A 93 -4.17 -7.89 13.30
N ASN A 94 -5.24 -8.12 12.55
CA ASN A 94 -5.64 -9.46 12.15
C ASN A 94 -4.58 -10.13 11.25
N LEU A 95 -4.04 -9.42 10.26
CA LEU A 95 -3.02 -9.95 9.36
C LEU A 95 -1.71 -10.29 10.09
N LEU A 96 -1.32 -9.48 11.08
CA LEU A 96 -0.17 -9.73 11.96
C LEU A 96 -0.42 -10.93 12.86
N SER A 97 -1.61 -11.00 13.48
CA SER A 97 -2.02 -12.12 14.33
C SER A 97 -2.06 -13.46 13.58
N LEU A 98 -2.37 -13.41 12.29
CA LEU A 98 -2.39 -14.57 11.40
C LEU A 98 -1.03 -14.88 10.75
N ASP A 99 0.02 -14.10 11.02
CA ASP A 99 1.35 -14.23 10.41
C ASP A 99 1.31 -14.16 8.85
N THR A 100 0.34 -13.39 8.32
CA THR A 100 0.13 -13.22 6.87
C THR A 100 0.50 -11.83 6.36
N PHE A 101 0.74 -10.88 7.27
CA PHE A 101 1.07 -9.48 6.96
C PHE A 101 2.12 -9.34 5.86
N CYS A 102 3.31 -9.94 6.05
CA CYS A 102 4.42 -9.85 5.09
C CYS A 102 4.18 -10.54 3.74
N SER A 103 3.11 -11.34 3.61
CA SER A 103 2.71 -11.97 2.34
C SER A 103 1.76 -11.09 1.53
N ILE A 104 1.07 -10.16 2.19
CA ILE A 104 0.07 -9.28 1.57
C ILE A 104 0.66 -7.88 1.36
N PHE A 105 1.34 -7.35 2.38
CA PHE A 105 2.02 -6.08 2.29
C PHE A 105 3.35 -6.24 1.57
N THR A 106 3.63 -5.30 0.67
CA THR A 106 4.92 -5.21 0.00
C THR A 106 5.88 -4.44 0.88
N LYS A 107 7.02 -5.05 1.23
CA LYS A 107 8.09 -4.33 1.93
C LYS A 107 8.64 -3.26 0.99
N VAL A 108 8.67 -2.02 1.46
CA VAL A 108 9.32 -0.92 0.74
C VAL A 108 10.82 -1.11 0.91
N THR A 109 11.47 -1.65 -0.13
CA THR A 109 12.93 -1.78 -0.21
C THR A 109 13.49 -0.67 -1.08
N GLU A 110 14.68 -0.16 -0.76
CA GLU A 110 15.49 0.57 -1.74
C GLU A 110 15.69 -0.37 -2.93
N ASP A 111 15.32 0.03 -4.15
CA ASP A 111 15.70 -0.73 -5.34
C ASP A 111 17.24 -0.75 -5.43
N GLU A 112 17.84 -1.84 -4.97
CA GLU A 112 19.04 -2.36 -5.61
C GLU A 112 18.60 -2.88 -6.98
N THR A 113 18.39 -1.98 -7.95
CA THR A 113 18.43 -2.39 -9.34
C THR A 113 19.80 -3.03 -9.55
N GLU A 114 19.80 -4.34 -9.74
CA GLU A 114 20.91 -5.14 -10.24
C GLU A 114 21.33 -4.62 -11.63
N ASP A 115 22.00 -3.47 -11.68
CA ASP A 115 22.79 -2.96 -12.80
C ASP A 115 23.23 -1.53 -12.44
N GLU A 116 24.43 -1.39 -11.86
CA GLU A 116 25.34 -0.24 -12.04
C GLU A 116 26.55 -0.39 -11.10
N GLN A 117 27.46 -1.26 -11.50
CA GLN A 117 28.87 -1.13 -11.14
C GLN A 117 29.36 0.23 -11.68
N ASP A 118 30.10 0.98 -10.86
CA ASP A 118 30.86 2.22 -11.20
C ASP A 118 30.19 3.61 -11.00
N ALA A 119 29.74 3.95 -9.78
CA ALA A 119 29.70 5.36 -9.34
C ALA A 119 30.01 5.58 -7.84
N PRO A 120 30.64 6.71 -7.43
CA PRO A 120 31.25 6.88 -6.11
C PRO A 120 30.25 6.98 -4.95
N GLN A 121 30.56 6.24 -3.88
CA GLN A 121 29.76 5.90 -2.70
C GLN A 121 29.33 7.05 -1.76
N ALA A 122 29.59 8.31 -2.10
CA ALA A 122 29.40 9.46 -1.19
C ALA A 122 28.16 10.32 -1.47
N SER A 123 27.48 10.18 -2.61
CA SER A 123 26.33 11.05 -2.96
C SER A 123 24.99 10.33 -3.21
N ARG A 124 24.92 9.00 -3.08
CA ARG A 124 23.67 8.21 -3.29
C ARG A 124 22.81 8.03 -2.03
N LYS A 125 23.38 8.21 -0.83
CA LYS A 125 22.76 7.88 0.48
C LYS A 125 21.56 8.72 0.92
N ARG A 126 21.05 9.64 0.09
CA ARG A 126 20.09 10.66 0.55
C ARG A 126 18.87 10.85 -0.34
N ALA A 127 18.77 10.20 -1.49
CA ALA A 127 17.83 10.65 -2.50
C ALA A 127 16.39 10.12 -2.34
N THR A 128 16.13 8.99 -1.68
CA THR A 128 14.77 8.38 -1.69
C THR A 128 14.15 8.11 -0.33
N ALA A 129 14.94 7.92 0.74
CA ALA A 129 14.41 8.04 2.11
C ALA A 129 13.95 9.48 2.39
N GLU A 130 14.66 10.47 1.84
CA GLU A 130 14.16 11.86 1.81
C GLU A 130 12.88 11.96 0.98
N VAL A 131 12.69 11.18 -0.09
CA VAL A 131 11.46 11.24 -0.90
C VAL A 131 10.28 10.57 -0.20
N ALA A 132 10.46 9.45 0.50
CA ALA A 132 9.39 8.88 1.34
C ALA A 132 9.05 9.82 2.50
N ALA A 133 10.04 10.40 3.17
CA ALA A 133 9.83 11.44 4.17
C ALA A 133 9.17 12.69 3.56
N VAL A 134 9.52 13.09 2.34
CA VAL A 134 8.93 14.23 1.61
C VAL A 134 7.53 13.92 1.12
N VAL A 135 7.20 12.69 0.70
CA VAL A 135 5.83 12.27 0.35
C VAL A 135 4.96 12.26 1.62
N VAL A 136 5.51 11.81 2.74
CA VAL A 136 4.91 11.93 4.09
C VAL A 136 4.76 13.39 4.53
N THR A 137 5.60 14.32 4.06
CA THR A 137 5.59 15.74 4.47
C THR A 137 4.83 16.67 3.51
N GLU A 138 4.78 16.38 2.21
CA GLU A 138 4.25 17.26 1.15
C GLU A 138 2.97 16.73 0.49
N VAL A 139 2.70 15.42 0.50
CA VAL A 139 1.54 14.80 -0.19
C VAL A 139 0.51 14.28 0.81
N LEU A 140 0.94 13.65 1.91
CA LEU A 140 0.07 13.24 3.01
C LEU A 140 -0.18 14.44 3.94
N ARG A 141 -1.32 15.12 3.81
CA ARG A 141 -1.71 16.13 4.81
C ARG A 141 -1.98 15.42 6.15
N LEU A 142 -1.25 15.84 7.18
CA LEU A 142 -1.26 15.23 8.51
C LEU A 142 -2.60 15.47 9.23
N THR A 143 -3.31 14.40 9.60
CA THR A 143 -3.95 14.37 10.92
C THR A 143 -2.95 13.76 11.90
N ASP A 144 -2.87 14.34 13.09
CA ASP A 144 -1.85 14.03 14.10
C ASP A 144 -1.60 12.52 14.23
N PRO A 145 -0.33 12.06 14.29
CA PRO A 145 -0.02 10.64 14.46
C PRO A 145 -0.64 10.16 15.76
N THR A 146 -1.63 9.28 15.67
CA THR A 146 -2.11 8.55 16.84
C THR A 146 -1.06 7.50 17.16
N THR A 147 -0.31 7.72 18.25
CA THR A 147 0.52 6.68 18.85
C THR A 147 -0.38 5.52 19.25
N VAL A 148 -0.15 4.33 18.69
CA VAL A 148 -0.80 3.11 19.17
C VAL A 148 -0.26 2.84 20.58
N ALA A 149 -1.16 2.60 21.53
CA ALA A 149 -0.86 2.48 22.96
C ALA A 149 -0.50 1.05 23.39
#